data_AF-A0A256FZJ2-F1
#
_entry.id   AF-A0A256FZJ2-F1
#
_cell.length_a   1.000
_cell.length_b   1.000
_cell.length_c   1.000
_cell.angle_alpha   90.00
_cell.angle_beta   90.00
_cell.angle_gamma   90.00
#
_symmetry.space_group_name_H-M   'P 1'
#
loop_
_entity.id
_entity.type
_entity.pdbx_description
1 polymer ?
#
loop_
_entity_poly.entity_id
_entity_poly.type
_entity_poly.pdbx_seq_one_letter_code
_entity_poly.pdbx_strand_id
1 'polypeptide(L)'
;MNMRISELNGTNSVGYYDRLPEKLVLEGYRRWTAGFETGSIIPWEMTWGLYSEVLGNSEAKRAIAELSQFIRVLRHCASCQLRAFPFDSHHVCREECLTLGLISGLQNQDGLLLDTCLDAIACKRRSHDVADAARSFAETLADFGQTLLPIPIHAIDSALNISRRATFH
;
A
#
# COMPACT_ATOMS: atom_id res chain seq x y z
N MET A 1 -6.44 -21.33 20.91
CA MET A 1 -7.75 -20.66 20.81
C MET A 1 -7.87 -20.15 19.39
N ASN A 2 -8.56 -20.92 18.53
CA ASN A 2 -8.58 -20.72 17.09
C ASN A 2 -9.70 -19.75 16.72
N MET A 3 -9.38 -18.55 16.26
CA MET A 3 -10.38 -17.66 15.67
C MET A 3 -10.61 -18.05 14.21
N ARG A 4 -11.80 -18.56 13.93
CA ARG A 4 -12.35 -18.66 12.57
C ARG A 4 -12.89 -17.27 12.20
N ILE A 5 -12.32 -16.65 11.18
CA ILE A 5 -12.89 -15.45 10.55
C ILE A 5 -14.00 -15.92 9.62
N SER A 6 -15.14 -16.26 10.21
CA SER A 6 -16.39 -16.52 9.50
C SER A 6 -17.48 -16.39 10.55
N GLU A 7 -18.49 -15.55 10.29
CA GLU A 7 -19.65 -15.29 11.15
C GLU A 7 -19.51 -14.15 12.18
N LEU A 8 -19.54 -12.91 11.67
CA LEU A 8 -20.23 -11.81 12.36
C LEU A 8 -21.35 -11.33 11.43
N ASN A 9 -22.57 -11.76 11.72
CA ASN A 9 -23.78 -11.30 11.07
C ASN A 9 -24.05 -9.82 11.45
N GLY A 10 -24.09 -8.94 10.44
CA GLY A 10 -25.15 -7.93 10.33
C GLY A 10 -25.07 -6.65 11.17
N THR A 11 -23.92 -5.96 11.21
CA THR A 11 -23.84 -4.50 11.47
C THR A 11 -22.49 -3.98 10.97
N ASN A 12 -22.46 -3.17 9.90
CA ASN A 12 -21.34 -2.31 9.44
C ASN A 12 -19.93 -2.64 9.98
N SER A 13 -19.42 -3.85 9.73
CA SER A 13 -17.99 -4.10 9.92
C SER A 13 -17.28 -3.51 8.72
N VAL A 14 -16.87 -2.25 8.84
CA VAL A 14 -15.93 -1.61 7.91
C VAL A 14 -14.74 -2.56 7.77
N GLY A 15 -14.49 -3.06 6.56
CA GLY A 15 -13.37 -3.95 6.30
C GLY A 15 -12.06 -3.24 6.65
N TYR A 16 -11.00 -3.99 6.95
CA TYR A 16 -9.69 -3.42 7.28
C TYR A 16 -9.23 -2.38 6.23
N TYR A 17 -9.47 -2.67 4.94
CA TYR A 17 -9.11 -1.79 3.82
C TYR A 17 -10.08 -0.62 3.59
N ASP A 18 -11.24 -0.62 4.23
CA ASP A 18 -12.23 0.46 4.12
C ASP A 18 -11.94 1.60 5.10
N ARG A 19 -11.04 1.39 6.07
CA ARG A 19 -10.51 2.45 6.93
C ARG A 19 -9.73 3.46 6.08
N LEU A 20 -9.92 4.75 6.34
CA LEU A 20 -9.38 5.83 5.51
C LEU A 20 -7.85 5.74 5.30
N PRO A 21 -7.01 5.52 6.33
CA PRO A 21 -5.57 5.43 6.12
C PRO A 21 -5.17 4.28 5.20
N GLU A 22 -5.73 3.09 5.42
CA GLU A 22 -5.50 1.91 4.59
C GLU A 22 -5.99 2.11 3.16
N LYS A 23 -7.18 2.70 3.01
CA LYS A 23 -7.78 3.00 1.70
C LYS A 23 -6.91 3.97 0.91
N LEU A 24 -6.40 5.04 1.55
CA LEU A 24 -5.53 6.02 0.88
C LEU A 24 -4.26 5.36 0.34
N VAL A 25 -3.61 4.49 1.11
CA VAL A 25 -2.41 3.77 0.67
C VAL A 25 -2.74 2.76 -0.42
N LEU A 26 -3.76 1.93 -0.22
CA LEU A 26 -4.10 0.84 -1.13
C LEU A 26 -4.61 1.36 -2.48
N GLU A 27 -5.62 2.23 -2.46
CA GLU A 27 -6.19 2.79 -3.69
C GLU A 27 -5.24 3.79 -4.34
N GLY A 28 -4.44 4.52 -3.55
CA GLY A 28 -3.33 5.32 -4.06
C GLY A 28 -2.33 4.48 -4.85
N TYR A 29 -1.87 3.36 -4.29
CA TYR A 29 -0.97 2.43 -4.96
C TYR A 29 -1.56 1.88 -6.27
N ARG A 30 -2.80 1.37 -6.22
CA ARG A 30 -3.50 0.80 -7.37
C ARG A 30 -3.62 1.78 -8.51
N ARG A 31 -4.19 2.95 -8.22
CA ARG A 31 -4.50 3.98 -9.22
C ARG A 31 -3.23 4.61 -9.77
N TRP A 32 -2.22 4.86 -8.93
CA TRP A 32 -0.97 5.45 -9.39
C TRP A 32 -0.18 4.49 -10.29
N THR A 33 -0.14 3.21 -9.93
CA THR A 33 0.49 2.15 -10.74
C THR A 33 -0.26 1.95 -12.06
N ALA A 34 -1.60 1.93 -12.03
CA ALA A 34 -2.42 1.81 -13.25
C ALA A 34 -2.19 2.98 -14.22
N GLY A 35 -2.01 4.20 -13.73
CA GLY A 35 -1.67 5.35 -14.58
C GLY A 35 -0.31 5.16 -15.28
N PHE A 36 0.68 4.60 -14.58
CA PHE A 36 1.97 4.25 -15.16
C PHE A 36 1.94 3.11 -16.19
N GLU A 37 1.05 2.14 -16.01
CA GLU A 37 0.88 1.00 -16.92
C GLU A 37 0.09 1.36 -18.17
N THR A 38 -0.98 2.14 -18.02
CA THR A 38 -1.90 2.49 -19.11
C THR A 38 -1.49 3.76 -19.85
N GLY A 39 -0.68 4.63 -19.24
CA GLY A 39 -0.41 5.97 -19.74
C GLY A 39 -1.63 6.92 -19.68
N SER A 40 -2.72 6.48 -19.05
CA SER A 40 -3.94 7.27 -18.89
C SER A 40 -3.82 8.22 -17.70
N ILE A 41 -4.36 9.43 -17.85
CA ILE A 41 -4.48 10.40 -16.76
C ILE A 41 -5.61 10.04 -15.78
N ILE A 42 -6.60 9.25 -16.22
CA ILE A 42 -7.83 8.95 -15.45
C ILE A 42 -7.52 8.37 -14.06
N PRO A 43 -6.63 7.36 -13.90
CA PRO A 43 -6.30 6.84 -12.57
C PRO A 43 -5.65 7.89 -11.66
N TRP A 44 -4.84 8.81 -12.20
CA TRP A 44 -4.25 9.89 -11.42
C TRP A 44 -5.30 10.91 -10.98
N GLU A 45 -6.28 11.24 -11.82
CA GLU A 45 -7.43 12.07 -11.45
C GLU A 45 -8.30 11.39 -10.38
N MET A 46 -8.52 10.08 -10.46
CA MET A 46 -9.23 9.32 -9.42
C MET A 46 -8.45 9.31 -8.10
N THR A 47 -7.13 9.31 -8.14
CA THR A 47 -6.29 9.44 -6.94
C THR A 47 -6.44 10.84 -6.34
N TRP A 48 -6.40 11.87 -7.19
CA TRP A 48 -6.66 13.25 -6.77
C TRP A 48 -8.03 13.40 -6.11
N GLY A 49 -9.09 12.89 -6.73
CA GLY A 49 -10.45 12.90 -6.17
C GLY A 49 -10.50 12.30 -4.77
N LEU A 50 -9.98 11.08 -4.59
CA LEU A 50 -9.93 10.40 -3.31
C LEU A 50 -9.19 11.20 -2.22
N TYR A 51 -7.99 11.67 -2.52
CA TYR A 51 -7.16 12.37 -1.53
C TYR A 51 -7.71 13.76 -1.21
N SER A 52 -8.21 14.49 -2.21
CA SER A 52 -8.77 15.84 -2.02
C SER A 52 -10.09 15.82 -1.25
N GLU A 53 -10.90 14.77 -1.38
CA GLU A 53 -12.10 14.57 -0.59
C GLU A 53 -11.77 14.32 0.89
N VAL A 54 -10.73 13.53 1.18
CA VAL A 54 -10.37 13.11 2.54
C VAL A 54 -9.53 14.15 3.28
N LEU A 55 -8.57 14.78 2.60
CA LEU A 55 -7.56 15.65 3.22
C LEU A 55 -7.75 17.14 2.86
N GLY A 56 -8.58 17.45 1.87
CA GLY A 56 -8.62 18.78 1.25
C GLY A 56 -7.43 19.02 0.31
N ASN A 57 -7.56 20.05 -0.54
CA ASN A 57 -6.68 20.26 -1.69
C ASN A 57 -5.19 20.47 -1.34
N SER A 58 -4.89 21.17 -0.25
CA SER A 58 -3.51 21.50 0.13
C SER A 58 -2.74 20.26 0.57
N GLU A 59 -3.32 19.50 1.50
CA GLU A 59 -2.73 18.29 2.05
C GLU A 59 -2.72 17.16 1.01
N ALA A 60 -3.79 17.02 0.23
CA ALA A 60 -3.85 16.09 -0.89
C ALA A 60 -2.70 16.28 -1.89
N LYS A 61 -2.40 17.53 -2.25
CA LYS A 61 -1.28 17.84 -3.15
C LYS A 61 0.06 17.34 -2.61
N ARG A 62 0.32 17.54 -1.31
CA ARG A 62 1.57 17.08 -0.68
C ARG A 62 1.60 15.55 -0.57
N ALA A 63 0.52 14.92 -0.12
CA ALA A 63 0.44 13.47 0.00
C ALA A 63 0.58 12.76 -1.35
N ILE A 64 -0.05 13.28 -2.41
CA ILE A 64 0.07 12.73 -3.77
C ILE A 64 1.49 12.92 -4.33
N ALA A 65 2.17 14.02 -4.02
CA ALA A 65 3.54 14.23 -4.45
C ALA A 65 4.47 13.15 -3.86
N GLU A 66 4.33 12.84 -2.57
CA GLU A 66 5.11 11.78 -1.92
C GLU A 66 4.72 10.37 -2.41
N LEU A 67 3.41 10.10 -2.57
CA LEU A 67 2.93 8.86 -3.20
C LEU A 67 3.56 8.67 -4.58
N SER A 68 3.52 9.72 -5.41
CA SER A 68 4.07 9.69 -6.77
C SER A 68 5.56 9.37 -6.77
N GLN A 69 6.30 10.02 -5.88
CA GLN A 69 7.72 9.79 -5.73
C GLN A 69 8.01 8.35 -5.26
N PHE A 70 7.30 7.86 -4.25
CA PHE A 70 7.44 6.50 -3.74
C PHE A 70 7.22 5.46 -4.85
N ILE A 71 6.08 5.52 -5.56
CA ILE A 71 5.77 4.57 -6.63
C ILE A 71 6.78 4.68 -7.78
N ARG A 72 7.23 5.89 -8.12
CA ARG A 72 8.26 6.10 -9.15
C ARG A 72 9.59 5.43 -8.79
N VAL A 73 10.04 5.59 -7.55
CA VAL A 73 11.28 4.96 -7.05
C VAL A 73 11.12 3.45 -7.01
N LEU A 74 10.00 2.95 -6.49
CA LEU A 74 9.69 1.53 -6.42
C LEU A 74 9.72 0.86 -7.80
N ARG A 75 9.15 1.51 -8.83
CA ARG A 75 9.14 1.02 -10.21
C ARG A 75 10.54 0.97 -10.85
N HIS A 76 11.49 1.79 -10.40
CA HIS A 76 12.85 1.85 -10.98
C HIS A 76 13.76 0.67 -10.61
N CYS A 77 13.27 -0.34 -9.86
CA CYS A 77 14.02 -1.57 -9.62
C CYS A 77 14.17 -2.51 -10.83
N ALA A 78 13.66 -2.14 -12.02
CA ALA A 78 13.92 -2.70 -13.36
C ALA A 78 13.65 -4.20 -13.60
N SER A 79 13.36 -5.02 -12.58
CA SER A 79 13.10 -6.46 -12.73
C SER A 79 11.81 -6.95 -12.07
N CYS A 80 11.13 -6.12 -11.28
CA CYS A 80 9.92 -6.52 -10.57
C CYS A 80 8.73 -5.73 -11.13
N GLN A 81 7.82 -6.41 -11.83
CA GLN A 81 6.56 -5.80 -12.22
C GLN A 81 5.72 -5.56 -10.97
N LEU A 82 5.33 -4.31 -10.74
CA LEU A 82 4.36 -3.95 -9.72
C LEU A 82 2.99 -4.42 -10.20
N ARG A 83 2.29 -5.20 -9.38
CA ARG A 83 0.97 -5.73 -9.69
C ARG A 83 -0.04 -5.13 -8.74
N ALA A 84 -1.22 -4.89 -9.26
CA ALA A 84 -2.34 -4.39 -8.50
C ALA A 84 -3.62 -5.14 -8.92
N PHE A 85 -4.54 -5.34 -7.98
CA PHE A 85 -5.91 -5.68 -8.34
C PHE A 85 -6.64 -4.46 -8.91
N PRO A 86 -7.79 -4.67 -9.59
CA PRO A 86 -8.66 -3.57 -10.00
C PRO A 86 -9.04 -2.66 -8.84
N PHE A 87 -9.40 -1.41 -9.17
CA PHE A 87 -9.86 -0.42 -8.20
C PHE A 87 -11.04 -0.96 -7.39
N ASP A 88 -11.10 -0.59 -6.11
CA ASP A 88 -12.16 -0.99 -5.18
C ASP A 88 -12.30 -2.52 -4.96
N SER A 89 -11.33 -3.33 -5.41
CA SER A 89 -11.28 -4.76 -5.13
C SER A 89 -11.13 -5.01 -3.63
N HIS A 90 -11.95 -5.94 -3.11
CA HIS A 90 -11.87 -6.43 -1.73
C HIS A 90 -10.72 -7.42 -1.48
N HIS A 91 -9.99 -7.80 -2.53
CA HIS A 91 -8.82 -8.67 -2.43
C HIS A 91 -7.54 -7.84 -2.53
N VAL A 92 -6.49 -8.28 -1.84
CA VAL A 92 -5.15 -7.69 -1.95
C VAL A 92 -4.16 -8.69 -2.53
N CYS A 93 -3.29 -8.22 -3.42
CA CYS A 93 -2.20 -9.01 -3.97
C CYS A 93 -0.95 -8.88 -3.08
N ARG A 94 0.12 -9.60 -3.45
CA ARG A 94 1.40 -9.55 -2.73
C ARG A 94 1.96 -8.13 -2.64
N GLU A 95 2.07 -7.45 -3.78
CA GLU A 95 2.68 -6.12 -3.84
C GLU A 95 1.85 -5.07 -3.08
N GLU A 96 0.52 -5.18 -3.10
CA GLU A 96 -0.38 -4.36 -2.28
C GLU A 96 -0.19 -4.61 -0.78
N CYS A 97 -0.09 -5.88 -0.35
CA CYS A 97 0.18 -6.23 1.04
C CYS A 97 1.53 -5.68 1.52
N LEU A 98 2.56 -5.82 0.70
CA LEU A 98 3.90 -5.32 1.00
C LEU A 98 3.93 -3.80 1.08
N THR A 99 3.18 -3.12 0.22
CA THR A 99 3.05 -1.65 0.25
C THR A 99 2.39 -1.18 1.55
N LEU A 100 1.28 -1.81 1.94
CA LEU A 100 0.64 -1.53 3.24
C LEU A 100 1.57 -1.84 4.42
N GLY A 101 2.31 -2.95 4.36
CA GLY A 101 3.29 -3.34 5.36
C GLY A 101 4.43 -2.34 5.53
N LEU A 102 4.99 -1.81 4.43
CA LEU A 102 6.01 -0.75 4.47
C LEU A 102 5.50 0.49 5.21
N ILE A 103 4.34 1.01 4.80
CA ILE A 103 3.80 2.24 5.38
C ILE A 103 3.40 2.02 6.85
N SER A 104 2.74 0.91 7.16
CA SER A 104 2.39 0.55 8.54
C SER A 104 3.63 0.40 9.42
N GLY A 105 4.68 -0.29 8.94
CA GLY A 105 5.92 -0.49 9.68
C GLY A 105 6.66 0.81 9.96
N LEU A 106 6.70 1.73 8.98
CA LEU A 106 7.28 3.06 9.17
C LEU A 106 6.49 3.89 10.19
N GLN A 107 5.17 3.94 10.08
CA GLN A 107 4.32 4.73 10.98
C GLN A 107 4.29 4.19 12.41
N ASN A 108 4.36 2.86 12.57
CA ASN A 108 4.28 2.18 13.87
C ASN A 108 5.65 1.78 14.45
N GLN A 109 6.75 2.22 13.82
CA GLN A 109 8.13 1.92 14.25
C GLN A 109 8.44 0.41 14.35
N ASP A 110 7.81 -0.39 13.48
CA ASP A 110 8.06 -1.83 13.38
C ASP A 110 9.17 -2.11 12.35
N GLY A 111 10.41 -2.15 12.83
CA GLY A 111 11.59 -2.39 12.00
C GLY A 111 11.60 -3.78 11.36
N LEU A 112 11.08 -4.81 12.05
CA LEU A 112 11.06 -6.18 11.52
C LEU A 112 10.09 -6.28 10.33
N LEU A 113 8.90 -5.67 10.45
CA LEU A 113 7.94 -5.59 9.36
C LEU A 113 8.50 -4.82 8.18
N LEU A 114 9.13 -3.67 8.43
CA LEU A 114 9.76 -2.83 7.42
C LEU A 114 10.81 -3.60 6.62
N ASP A 115 11.78 -4.23 7.30
CA ASP A 115 12.87 -4.97 6.66
C ASP A 115 12.33 -6.15 5.84
N THR A 116 11.36 -6.88 6.39
CA THR A 116 10.71 -8.01 5.70
C THR A 116 10.01 -7.56 4.42
N CYS A 117 9.31 -6.42 4.47
CA CYS A 117 8.63 -5.88 3.31
C CYS A 117 9.60 -5.34 2.26
N LEU A 118 10.66 -4.63 2.67
CA LEU A 118 11.68 -4.08 1.78
C LEU A 118 12.42 -5.19 1.04
N ASP A 119 12.89 -6.21 1.75
CA ASP A 119 13.57 -7.36 1.16
C ASP A 119 12.70 -8.10 0.14
N ALA A 120 11.38 -8.06 0.32
CA ALA A 120 10.42 -8.70 -0.56
C ALA A 120 10.07 -7.86 -1.79
N ILE A 121 9.92 -6.53 -1.67
CA ILE A 121 9.40 -5.68 -2.75
C ILE A 121 10.49 -4.91 -3.52
N ALA A 122 11.65 -4.68 -2.90
CA ALA A 122 12.73 -3.89 -3.48
C ALA A 122 13.97 -4.75 -3.78
N CYS A 123 14.71 -4.34 -4.81
CA CYS A 123 16.01 -4.88 -5.12
C CYS A 123 17.08 -4.30 -4.17
N LYS A 124 18.05 -5.10 -3.72
CA LYS A 124 19.08 -4.68 -2.73
C LYS A 124 19.74 -3.33 -3.03
N ARG A 125 20.00 -3.04 -4.31
CA ARG A 125 20.64 -1.78 -4.76
C ARG A 125 19.78 -0.53 -4.50
N ARG A 126 18.46 -0.67 -4.44
CA ARG A 126 17.49 0.44 -4.29
C ARG A 126 16.71 0.35 -2.99
N SER A 127 16.96 -0.65 -2.14
CA SER A 127 16.20 -0.85 -0.90
C SER A 127 16.18 0.42 -0.04
N HIS A 128 17.33 1.10 0.08
CA HIS A 128 17.43 2.38 0.79
C HIS A 128 16.61 3.50 0.12
N ASP A 129 16.74 3.67 -1.20
CA ASP A 129 15.96 4.68 -1.95
C ASP A 129 14.45 4.46 -1.78
N VAL A 130 14.01 3.20 -1.82
CA VAL A 130 12.60 2.81 -1.61
C VAL A 130 12.18 3.10 -0.18
N ALA A 131 13.00 2.75 0.81
CA ALA A 131 12.71 3.00 2.22
C ALA A 131 12.57 4.50 2.51
N ASP A 132 13.45 5.34 1.97
CA ASP A 132 13.40 6.80 2.14
C ASP A 132 12.14 7.40 1.50
N ALA A 133 11.83 7.00 0.26
CA ALA A 133 10.63 7.50 -0.42
C ALA A 133 9.33 7.03 0.25
N ALA A 134 9.30 5.78 0.72
CA ALA A 134 8.18 5.25 1.51
C ALA A 134 8.04 6.00 2.84
N ARG A 135 9.15 6.36 3.49
CA ARG A 135 9.16 7.14 4.74
C ARG A 135 8.56 8.52 4.54
N SER A 136 8.97 9.27 3.52
CA SER A 136 8.39 10.58 3.24
C SER A 136 6.88 10.53 3.05
N PHE A 137 6.39 9.49 2.35
CA PHE A 137 4.95 9.27 2.19
C PHE A 137 4.26 8.87 3.50
N ALA A 138 4.84 7.95 4.26
CA ALA A 138 4.32 7.49 5.55
C ALA A 138 4.22 8.62 6.59
N GLU A 139 5.27 9.43 6.71
CA GLU A 139 5.31 10.61 7.59
C GLU A 139 4.31 11.67 7.13
N THR A 140 4.22 11.94 5.83
CA THR A 140 3.24 12.90 5.31
C THR A 140 1.80 12.48 5.60
N LEU A 141 1.46 11.20 5.49
CA LEU A 141 0.13 10.70 5.89
C LEU A 141 -0.08 10.83 7.40
N ALA A 142 0.93 10.51 8.21
CA ALA A 142 0.84 10.64 9.67
C ALA A 142 0.65 12.11 10.10
N ASP A 143 1.35 13.05 9.47
CA ASP A 143 1.19 14.50 9.65
C ASP A 143 -0.26 14.96 9.43
N PHE A 144 -0.98 14.31 8.51
CA PHE A 144 -2.39 14.59 8.18
C PHE A 144 -3.38 13.70 8.96
N GLY A 145 -2.93 13.07 10.05
CA GLY A 145 -3.77 12.23 10.91
C GLY A 145 -4.15 10.87 10.30
N GLN A 146 -3.52 10.46 9.19
CA GLN A 146 -3.78 9.19 8.51
C GLN A 146 -2.72 8.15 8.90
N THR A 147 -2.95 7.51 10.04
CA THR A 147 -2.07 6.44 10.55
C THR A 147 -2.71 5.07 10.36
N LEU A 148 -2.00 4.17 9.68
CA LEU A 148 -2.40 2.78 9.49
C LEU A 148 -2.39 2.04 10.83
N LEU A 149 -3.29 1.06 10.95
CA LEU A 149 -3.17 0.10 12.04
C LEU A 149 -1.87 -0.71 11.89
N PRO A 150 -1.28 -1.15 13.00
CA PRO A 150 -0.17 -2.09 12.97
C PRO A 150 -0.57 -3.37 12.22
N ILE A 151 0.20 -3.73 11.20
CA ILE A 151 0.02 -4.99 10.47
C ILE A 151 0.92 -6.03 11.12
N PRO A 152 0.37 -7.15 11.61
CA PRO A 152 1.21 -8.17 12.21
C PRO A 152 2.02 -8.90 11.13
N ILE A 153 3.29 -9.20 11.42
CA ILE A 153 4.24 -9.86 10.50
C ILE A 153 3.67 -11.11 9.81
N HIS A 154 2.87 -11.92 10.52
CA HIS A 154 2.29 -13.16 9.98
C HIS A 154 1.28 -12.91 8.85
N ALA A 155 0.67 -11.72 8.78
CA ALA A 155 -0.18 -11.32 7.66
C ALA A 155 0.65 -11.13 6.38
N ILE A 156 1.86 -10.56 6.51
CA ILE A 156 2.82 -10.43 5.40
C ILE A 156 3.36 -11.80 4.99
N ASP A 157 3.75 -12.65 5.94
CA ASP A 157 4.22 -14.01 5.65
C ASP A 157 3.19 -14.81 4.86
N SER A 158 1.91 -14.66 5.21
CA SER A 158 0.80 -15.31 4.50
C SER A 158 0.73 -14.86 3.04
N ALA A 159 0.84 -13.55 2.76
CA ALA A 159 0.85 -12.99 1.41
C ALA A 159 2.06 -13.45 0.58
N LEU A 160 3.24 -13.54 1.21
CA LEU A 160 4.46 -14.05 0.59
C LEU A 160 4.36 -15.55 0.24
N ASN A 161 3.72 -16.34 1.09
CA ASN A 161 3.58 -17.79 0.91
C ASN A 161 2.51 -18.17 -0.12
N ILE A 162 1.38 -17.44 -0.19
CA ILE A 162 0.34 -17.65 -1.21
C ILE A 162 0.94 -17.50 -2.62
N SER A 163 1.83 -16.52 -2.81
CA SER A 163 2.48 -16.25 -4.09
C SER A 163 3.41 -17.38 -4.56
N ARG A 164 3.95 -18.19 -3.65
CA ARG A 164 4.80 -19.36 -4.00
C ARG A 164 3.98 -20.60 -4.40
N ARG A 165 2.70 -20.68 -4.01
CA ARG A 165 1.84 -21.86 -4.26
C ARG A 165 0.99 -21.74 -5.53
N ALA A 166 0.93 -20.57 -6.16
CA ALA A 166 0.28 -20.41 -7.45
C ALA A 166 1.17 -20.97 -8.58
N THR A 167 1.20 -22.29 -8.74
CA THR A 167 1.53 -22.91 -10.03
C THR A 167 0.36 -22.60 -10.96
N PHE A 168 0.57 -21.69 -11.91
CA PHE A 168 -0.38 -21.45 -12.99
C PHE A 168 -0.35 -22.68 -13.91
N HIS A 169 -1.50 -23.36 -14.04
CA HIS A 169 -1.74 -24.37 -15.07
C HIS A 169 -2.24 -23.70 -16.34
#